data_AF-J9CEI5-F1
#
_entry.id   AF-J9CEI5-F1
#
_cell.length_a   1.000
_cell.length_b   1.000
_cell.length_c   1.000
_cell.angle_alpha   90.00
_cell.angle_beta   90.00
_cell.angle_gamma   90.00
#
_symmetry.space_group_name_H-M   'P 1'
#
loop_
_entity.id
_entity.type
_entity.pdbx_description
1 polymer ?
#
loop_
_entity_poly.entity_id
_entity_poly.type
_entity_poly.pdbx_seq_one_letter_code
_entity_poly.pdbx_strand_id
1 'polypeptide(L)'
;TLGIVTALNGAALQDVIRTLNQRYPLIKLLIYPCQVQGERAKYDIQRQIENANYDNLCDTLLLCRGGGSLEDLWAFNERIVVEAVYNSLIPVICGVGHEVDHTLAEFAADAIAPTPTGAAILAVPDRKDLQEMLKQYEISITDSILKKDKLIKKDLSNFHVRFESLNPKDKIKSLDDNLEVLAKKLEQALKTKLLVSEKNLELIKNKLDVFSPTNLVEIKKEKLSKLNDNLNLAISNNLTKENLKISEFNSYFINYSFNFNFLRDNLKIKEEIIDNSLKKLI
;
A
#
# COMPACT_ATOMS: atom_id res chain seq x y z
N THR A 1 -11.23 -55.99 -15.37
CA THR A 1 -11.56 -57.10 -16.28
C THR A 1 -13.04 -57.10 -16.53
N LEU A 2 -13.49 -57.25 -17.78
CA LEU A 2 -14.91 -57.29 -18.15
C LEU A 2 -15.32 -58.72 -18.48
N GLY A 3 -16.36 -59.22 -17.82
CA GLY A 3 -17.04 -60.46 -18.17
C GLY A 3 -18.12 -60.19 -19.21
N ILE A 4 -18.28 -61.08 -20.20
CA ILE A 4 -19.32 -60.98 -21.23
C ILE A 4 -20.09 -62.30 -21.28
N VAL A 5 -21.37 -62.26 -20.91
CA VAL A 5 -22.32 -63.36 -21.04
C VAL A 5 -23.08 -63.18 -22.36
N THR A 6 -22.73 -63.99 -23.35
CA THR A 6 -23.32 -63.94 -24.69
C THR A 6 -23.03 -65.20 -25.50
N ALA A 7 -23.58 -65.30 -26.71
CA ALA A 7 -23.30 -66.40 -27.63
C ALA A 7 -21.95 -66.22 -28.35
N LEU A 8 -21.11 -67.27 -28.36
CA LEU A 8 -19.77 -67.25 -28.96
C LEU A 8 -19.75 -66.86 -30.44
N ASN A 9 -20.71 -67.36 -31.22
CA ASN A 9 -20.77 -67.15 -32.66
C ASN A 9 -21.70 -65.98 -33.06
N GLY A 10 -22.11 -65.14 -32.09
CA GLY A 10 -23.03 -64.03 -32.32
C GLY A 10 -22.33 -62.80 -32.88
N ALA A 11 -22.97 -62.10 -33.83
CA ALA A 11 -22.52 -60.80 -34.32
C ALA A 11 -22.35 -59.77 -33.19
N ALA A 12 -23.20 -59.84 -32.16
CA ALA A 12 -23.15 -58.97 -30.99
C ALA A 12 -21.82 -59.05 -30.24
N LEU A 13 -21.25 -60.24 -30.04
CA LEU A 13 -19.96 -60.39 -29.38
C LEU A 13 -18.85 -59.72 -30.19
N GLN A 14 -18.85 -59.90 -31.52
CA GLN A 14 -17.87 -59.29 -32.39
C GLN A 14 -17.97 -57.75 -32.39
N ASP A 15 -19.20 -57.23 -32.40
CA ASP A 15 -19.44 -55.79 -32.30
C ASP A 15 -18.98 -55.22 -30.96
N VAL A 16 -19.27 -55.89 -29.84
CA VAL A 16 -18.79 -55.53 -28.51
C VAL A 16 -17.25 -55.52 -28.47
N ILE A 17 -16.59 -56.58 -28.93
CA ILE A 17 -15.12 -56.67 -28.95
C ILE A 17 -14.52 -55.55 -29.80
N ARG A 18 -15.09 -55.27 -30.98
CA ARG A 18 -14.64 -54.18 -31.86
C ARG A 18 -14.77 -52.82 -31.17
N THR A 19 -15.90 -52.55 -30.54
CA THR A 19 -16.14 -51.31 -29.81
C THR A 19 -15.18 -51.14 -28.63
N LEU A 20 -14.95 -52.20 -27.85
CA LEU A 20 -14.00 -52.19 -26.74
C LEU A 20 -12.56 -51.96 -27.22
N ASN A 21 -12.14 -52.61 -28.31
CA ASN A 21 -10.80 -52.39 -28.87
C ASN A 21 -10.58 -50.96 -29.38
N GLN A 22 -11.62 -50.33 -29.93
CA GLN A 22 -11.54 -48.94 -30.37
C GLN A 22 -11.52 -47.95 -29.20
N ARG A 23 -12.34 -48.18 -28.17
CA ARG A 23 -12.53 -47.27 -27.04
C ARG A 23 -11.50 -47.45 -25.93
N TYR A 24 -11.20 -48.70 -25.54
CA TYR A 24 -10.31 -49.03 -24.43
C TYR A 24 -9.60 -50.39 -24.65
N PRO A 25 -8.55 -50.46 -25.50
CA PRO A 25 -7.88 -51.71 -25.90
C PRO A 25 -7.07 -52.40 -24.79
N LEU A 26 -6.90 -51.77 -23.63
CA LEU A 26 -6.16 -52.33 -22.50
C LEU A 26 -7.02 -53.28 -21.64
N ILE A 27 -8.31 -53.38 -21.94
CA ILE A 27 -9.23 -54.19 -21.16
C ILE A 27 -8.96 -55.69 -21.33
N LYS A 28 -9.00 -56.41 -20.21
CA LYS A 28 -9.03 -57.87 -20.21
C LYS A 28 -10.48 -58.34 -20.31
N LEU A 29 -10.74 -59.25 -21.25
CA LEU A 29 -12.07 -59.81 -21.49
C LEU A 29 -12.13 -61.25 -21.01
N LEU A 30 -13.22 -61.60 -20.33
CA LEU A 30 -13.60 -62.97 -20.00
C LEU A 30 -14.94 -63.26 -20.65
N ILE A 31 -14.99 -64.31 -21.47
CA ILE A 31 -16.21 -64.67 -22.20
C ILE A 31 -16.85 -65.85 -21.49
N TYR A 32 -18.10 -65.68 -21.07
CA TYR A 32 -18.94 -66.70 -20.48
C TYR A 32 -19.99 -67.13 -21.51
N PRO A 33 -19.72 -68.19 -22.29
CA PRO A 33 -20.52 -68.52 -23.45
C PRO A 33 -21.87 -69.13 -23.06
N CYS A 34 -22.98 -68.55 -23.51
CA CYS A 34 -24.32 -69.09 -23.28
C CYS A 34 -25.18 -69.08 -24.55
N GLN A 35 -26.23 -69.91 -24.56
CA GLN A 35 -27.34 -69.71 -25.49
C GLN A 35 -28.12 -68.46 -25.08
N VAL A 36 -28.43 -67.60 -26.04
CA VAL A 36 -29.14 -66.32 -25.82
C VAL A 36 -30.52 -66.29 -26.45
N GLN A 37 -30.97 -67.41 -27.02
CA GLN A 37 -32.28 -67.59 -27.63
C GLN A 37 -32.73 -69.05 -27.54
N GLY A 38 -34.04 -69.27 -27.58
CA GLY A 38 -34.65 -70.60 -27.44
C GLY A 38 -34.93 -71.01 -25.99
N GLU A 39 -35.69 -72.09 -25.83
CA GLU A 39 -36.27 -72.50 -24.54
C GLU A 39 -35.23 -72.78 -23.44
N ARG A 40 -34.04 -73.23 -23.82
CA ARG A 40 -32.94 -73.54 -22.88
C ARG A 40 -32.05 -72.35 -22.52
N ALA A 41 -32.15 -71.23 -23.25
CA ALA A 41 -31.29 -70.07 -23.04
C ALA A 41 -31.36 -69.52 -21.62
N LYS A 42 -32.56 -69.52 -21.01
CA LYS A 42 -32.77 -69.07 -19.63
C LYS A 42 -31.88 -69.79 -18.60
N TYR A 43 -31.72 -71.11 -18.75
CA TYR A 43 -30.88 -71.92 -17.86
C TYR A 43 -29.39 -71.71 -18.11
N ASP A 44 -29.00 -71.51 -19.37
CA ASP A 44 -27.61 -71.24 -19.73
C ASP A 44 -27.15 -69.85 -19.27
N ILE A 45 -28.00 -68.82 -19.43
CA ILE A 45 -27.74 -67.45 -18.97
C ILE A 45 -27.58 -67.45 -17.45
N GLN A 46 -28.54 -68.01 -16.71
CA GLN A 46 -28.48 -68.12 -15.24
C GLN A 46 -27.16 -68.79 -14.81
N ARG A 47 -26.86 -69.97 -15.37
CA ARG A 47 -25.64 -70.72 -15.03
C ARG A 47 -24.37 -69.90 -15.28
N GLN A 48 -24.30 -69.15 -16.38
CA GLN A 48 -23.12 -68.36 -16.68
C GLN A 48 -22.96 -67.11 -15.82
N ILE A 49 -24.07 -66.50 -15.38
CA ILE A 49 -24.01 -65.43 -14.38
C ILE A 49 -23.52 -65.98 -13.04
N GLU A 50 -24.03 -67.15 -12.62
CA GLU A 50 -23.59 -67.81 -11.38
C GLU A 50 -22.10 -68.21 -11.45
N ASN A 51 -21.65 -68.77 -12.58
CA ASN A 51 -20.25 -69.10 -12.80
C ASN A 51 -19.35 -67.87 -12.72
N ALA A 52 -19.75 -66.75 -13.34
CA ALA A 52 -18.97 -65.52 -13.28
C ALA A 52 -18.85 -64.99 -11.85
N ASN A 53 -19.93 -65.07 -11.06
CA ASN A 53 -19.93 -64.71 -9.65
C ASN A 53 -19.07 -65.66 -8.80
N TYR A 54 -19.09 -66.96 -9.10
CA TYR A 54 -18.25 -67.95 -8.42
C TYR A 54 -16.76 -67.73 -8.71
N ASP A 55 -16.42 -67.51 -9.98
CA ASP A 55 -15.05 -67.26 -10.42
C ASP A 55 -14.52 -65.94 -9.86
N ASN A 56 -15.37 -64.92 -9.77
CA ASN A 56 -15.04 -63.59 -9.25
C ASN A 56 -13.78 -62.98 -9.89
N LEU A 57 -13.62 -63.19 -11.20
CA LEU A 57 -12.45 -62.77 -11.99
C LEU A 57 -12.68 -61.47 -12.79
N CYS A 58 -13.90 -60.95 -12.81
CA CYS A 58 -14.26 -59.70 -13.49
C CYS A 58 -14.90 -58.69 -12.56
N ASP A 59 -14.68 -57.41 -12.84
CA ASP A 59 -15.19 -56.29 -12.05
C ASP A 59 -16.60 -55.87 -12.48
N THR A 60 -17.00 -56.27 -13.69
CA THR A 60 -18.30 -55.95 -14.29
C THR A 60 -18.67 -57.07 -15.26
N LEU A 61 -19.96 -57.38 -15.33
CA LEU A 61 -20.52 -58.36 -16.24
C LEU A 61 -21.41 -57.67 -17.27
N LEU A 62 -21.24 -58.03 -18.53
CA LEU A 62 -22.06 -57.54 -19.63
C LEU A 62 -22.94 -58.67 -20.12
N LEU A 63 -24.25 -58.54 -19.91
CA LEU A 63 -25.23 -59.47 -20.47
C LEU A 63 -25.73 -58.87 -21.78
N CYS A 64 -25.44 -59.52 -22.90
CA CYS A 64 -25.82 -58.97 -24.20
C CYS A 64 -26.25 -60.00 -25.21
N ARG A 65 -27.14 -59.55 -26.10
CA ARG A 65 -27.63 -60.29 -27.25
C ARG A 65 -27.82 -59.32 -28.41
N GLY A 66 -27.59 -59.79 -29.64
CA GLY A 66 -27.87 -59.00 -30.84
C GLY A 66 -29.36 -58.79 -31.06
N GLY A 67 -29.75 -58.14 -32.15
CA GLY A 67 -31.16 -57.97 -32.46
C GLY A 67 -31.91 -59.29 -32.76
N GLY A 68 -33.24 -59.20 -32.85
CA GLY A 68 -34.16 -60.26 -33.25
C GLY A 68 -35.54 -60.05 -32.65
N SER A 69 -36.44 -61.03 -32.77
CA SER A 69 -37.84 -60.83 -32.38
C SER A 69 -38.04 -60.85 -30.86
N LEU A 70 -39.22 -60.40 -30.40
CA LEU A 70 -39.60 -60.46 -28.98
C LEU A 70 -39.56 -61.90 -28.43
N GLU A 71 -39.89 -62.89 -29.27
CA GLU A 71 -39.83 -64.31 -28.91
C GLU A 71 -38.40 -64.75 -28.59
N ASP A 72 -37.41 -64.23 -29.33
CA ASP A 72 -36.01 -64.53 -29.05
C ASP A 72 -35.53 -63.89 -27.74
N LEU A 73 -36.10 -62.75 -27.36
CA LEU A 73 -35.79 -62.03 -26.12
C LEU A 73 -36.49 -62.63 -24.89
N TRP A 74 -37.41 -63.58 -25.08
CA TRP A 74 -38.25 -64.07 -24.00
C TRP A 74 -37.46 -64.73 -22.86
N ALA A 75 -36.31 -65.34 -23.17
CA ALA A 75 -35.42 -65.92 -22.17
C ALA A 75 -34.98 -64.92 -21.08
N PHE A 76 -34.90 -63.63 -21.41
CA PHE A 76 -34.53 -62.55 -20.50
C PHE A 76 -35.71 -62.05 -19.63
N ASN A 77 -36.93 -62.49 -19.93
CA ASN A 77 -38.11 -62.23 -19.09
C ASN A 77 -38.38 -63.36 -18.09
N GLU A 78 -37.65 -64.46 -18.18
CA GLU A 78 -37.84 -65.61 -17.31
C GLU A 78 -37.31 -65.30 -15.91
N ARG A 79 -38.12 -65.64 -14.89
CA ARG A 79 -37.84 -65.36 -13.48
C ARG A 79 -36.42 -65.76 -13.05
N ILE A 80 -35.92 -66.91 -13.52
CA ILE A 80 -34.59 -67.40 -13.14
C ILE A 80 -33.46 -66.49 -13.64
N VAL A 81 -33.63 -65.83 -14.78
CA VAL A 81 -32.63 -64.89 -15.32
C VAL A 81 -32.70 -63.58 -14.56
N VAL A 82 -33.92 -63.08 -14.30
CA VAL A 82 -34.15 -61.87 -13.51
C VAL A 82 -33.56 -62.01 -12.10
N GLU A 83 -33.80 -63.15 -11.43
CA GLU A 83 -33.23 -63.44 -10.12
C GLU A 83 -31.71 -63.60 -10.16
N ALA A 84 -31.15 -64.21 -11.21
CA ALA A 84 -29.70 -64.32 -11.35
C ALA A 84 -29.01 -62.96 -11.54
N VAL A 85 -29.61 -62.08 -12.35
CA VAL A 85 -29.12 -60.71 -12.55
C VAL A 85 -29.23 -59.92 -11.25
N TYR A 86 -30.41 -59.92 -10.61
CA TYR A 86 -30.67 -59.17 -9.38
C TYR A 86 -29.78 -59.61 -8.20
N ASN A 87 -29.51 -60.91 -8.08
CA ASN A 87 -28.68 -61.45 -6.99
C ASN A 87 -27.18 -61.51 -7.35
N SER A 88 -26.76 -60.95 -8.50
CA SER A 88 -25.37 -60.95 -8.90
C SER A 88 -24.51 -60.13 -7.93
N LEU A 89 -23.36 -60.67 -7.55
CA LEU A 89 -22.36 -59.96 -6.72
C LEU A 89 -21.51 -59.01 -7.56
N ILE A 90 -21.34 -59.33 -8.84
CA ILE A 90 -20.66 -58.51 -9.84
C ILE A 90 -21.70 -57.62 -10.51
N PRO A 91 -21.45 -56.30 -10.65
CA PRO A 91 -22.35 -55.39 -11.33
C PRO A 91 -22.67 -55.83 -12.75
N VAL A 92 -23.95 -55.84 -13.11
CA VAL A 92 -24.44 -56.29 -14.41
C VAL A 92 -24.90 -55.10 -15.26
N ILE A 93 -24.32 -54.99 -16.45
CA ILE A 93 -24.78 -54.08 -17.51
C ILE A 93 -25.54 -54.92 -18.54
N CYS A 94 -26.81 -54.60 -18.75
CA CYS A 94 -27.63 -55.29 -19.73
C CYS A 94 -27.70 -54.49 -21.04
N GLY A 95 -27.38 -55.15 -22.16
CA GLY A 95 -27.47 -54.60 -23.51
C GLY A 95 -28.14 -55.61 -24.44
N VAL A 96 -29.39 -55.96 -24.15
CA VAL A 96 -30.14 -57.04 -24.81
C VAL A 96 -31.28 -56.49 -25.67
N GLY A 97 -31.97 -55.46 -25.21
CA GLY A 97 -33.11 -54.85 -25.89
C GLY A 97 -32.71 -53.90 -27.02
N HIS A 98 -33.72 -53.46 -27.76
CA HIS A 98 -33.68 -52.23 -28.56
C HIS A 98 -34.43 -51.14 -27.80
N GLU A 99 -34.32 -49.88 -28.23
CA GLU A 99 -34.96 -48.72 -27.56
C GLU A 99 -36.48 -48.84 -27.31
N VAL A 100 -37.18 -49.80 -27.93
CA VAL A 100 -38.64 -49.99 -27.83
C VAL A 100 -39.03 -51.25 -27.05
N ASP A 101 -38.15 -52.26 -26.95
CA ASP A 101 -38.48 -53.59 -26.41
C ASP A 101 -37.61 -53.88 -25.17
N HIS A 102 -38.10 -53.51 -23.99
CA HIS A 102 -37.43 -53.76 -22.71
C HIS A 102 -37.72 -55.17 -22.16
N THR A 103 -36.73 -55.77 -21.51
CA THR A 103 -36.85 -57.07 -20.82
C THR A 103 -36.83 -56.91 -19.30
N LEU A 104 -37.39 -57.88 -18.57
CA LEU A 104 -37.35 -57.86 -17.10
C LEU A 104 -35.92 -57.95 -16.55
N ALA A 105 -35.02 -58.65 -17.24
CA ALA A 105 -33.60 -58.69 -16.87
C ALA A 105 -32.94 -57.31 -16.96
N GLU A 106 -33.33 -56.45 -17.91
CA GLU A 106 -32.82 -55.07 -17.96
C GLU A 106 -33.25 -54.26 -16.74
N PHE A 107 -34.50 -54.40 -16.30
CA PHE A 107 -34.98 -53.71 -15.10
C PHE A 107 -34.34 -54.23 -13.80
N ALA A 108 -33.82 -55.45 -13.80
CA ALA A 108 -33.08 -56.01 -12.67
C ALA A 108 -31.58 -55.68 -12.67
N ALA A 109 -31.03 -55.22 -13.81
CA ALA A 109 -29.61 -54.92 -13.97
C ALA A 109 -29.24 -53.58 -13.30
N ASP A 110 -27.96 -53.44 -12.93
CA ASP A 110 -27.43 -52.20 -12.35
C ASP A 110 -27.39 -51.05 -13.36
N ALA A 111 -27.19 -51.39 -14.64
CA ALA A 111 -27.28 -50.43 -15.72
C ALA A 111 -27.87 -51.04 -16.99
N ILE A 112 -28.60 -50.21 -17.72
CA ILE A 112 -29.26 -50.57 -18.98
C ILE A 112 -28.58 -49.80 -20.10
N ALA A 113 -28.31 -50.48 -21.21
CA ALA A 113 -27.88 -49.86 -22.45
C ALA A 113 -28.77 -50.32 -23.61
N PRO A 114 -29.07 -49.43 -24.57
CA PRO A 114 -30.04 -49.70 -25.64
C PRO A 114 -29.53 -50.68 -26.71
N THR A 115 -28.24 -51.05 -26.68
CA THR A 115 -27.61 -51.98 -27.61
C THR A 115 -26.41 -52.67 -26.94
N PRO A 116 -25.96 -53.85 -27.43
CA PRO A 116 -24.72 -54.47 -26.97
C PRO A 116 -23.50 -53.54 -27.04
N THR A 117 -23.38 -52.77 -28.12
CA THR A 117 -22.28 -51.81 -28.30
C THR A 117 -22.41 -50.63 -27.34
N GLY A 118 -23.63 -50.16 -27.05
CA GLY A 118 -23.89 -49.19 -26.00
C GLY A 118 -23.47 -49.70 -24.62
N ALA A 119 -23.76 -50.96 -24.30
CA ALA A 119 -23.32 -51.59 -23.06
C ALA A 119 -21.79 -51.62 -22.97
N ALA A 120 -21.11 -51.94 -24.07
CA ALA A 120 -19.65 -51.95 -24.14
C ALA A 120 -19.06 -50.55 -23.92
N ILE A 121 -19.67 -49.50 -24.48
CA ILE A 121 -19.28 -48.10 -24.29
C ILE A 121 -19.45 -47.69 -22.83
N LEU A 122 -20.56 -48.08 -22.20
CA LEU A 122 -20.87 -47.75 -20.81
C LEU A 122 -19.91 -48.46 -19.83
N ALA A 123 -19.48 -49.67 -20.17
CA ALA A 123 -18.60 -50.48 -19.33
C ALA A 123 -17.15 -49.95 -19.23
N VAL A 124 -16.71 -49.07 -20.15
CA VAL A 124 -15.29 -48.67 -20.23
C VAL A 124 -15.09 -47.16 -20.45
N PRO A 125 -14.01 -46.58 -19.90
CA PRO A 125 -13.65 -45.19 -20.18
C PRO A 125 -13.26 -45.00 -21.66
N ASP A 126 -13.35 -43.76 -22.15
CA ASP A 126 -12.81 -43.40 -23.47
C ASP A 126 -11.30 -43.17 -23.39
N ARG A 127 -10.54 -43.76 -24.32
CA ARG A 127 -9.10 -43.50 -24.46
C ARG A 127 -8.79 -42.02 -24.65
N LYS A 128 -9.63 -41.26 -25.36
CA LYS A 128 -9.41 -39.81 -25.57
C LYS A 128 -9.51 -39.06 -24.25
N ASP A 129 -10.55 -39.33 -23.47
CA ASP A 129 -10.76 -38.71 -22.16
C ASP A 129 -9.59 -39.02 -21.22
N LEU A 130 -9.12 -40.27 -21.19
CA LEU A 130 -7.93 -40.65 -20.42
C LEU A 130 -6.66 -39.92 -20.87
N GLN A 131 -6.46 -39.74 -22.17
CA GLN A 131 -5.32 -38.98 -22.70
C GLN A 131 -5.40 -37.50 -22.33
N GLU A 132 -6.59 -36.91 -22.37
CA GLU A 132 -6.81 -35.52 -21.96
C GLU A 132 -6.56 -35.33 -20.46
N MET A 133 -7.06 -36.24 -19.63
CA MET A 133 -6.79 -36.24 -18.18
C MET A 133 -5.29 -36.35 -17.89
N LEU A 134 -4.56 -37.24 -18.58
CA LEU A 134 -3.11 -37.36 -18.42
C LEU A 134 -2.38 -36.06 -18.76
N LYS A 135 -2.76 -35.39 -19.86
CA LYS A 135 -2.19 -34.08 -20.22
C LYS A 135 -2.50 -33.02 -19.17
N GLN A 136 -3.71 -32.99 -18.63
CA GLN A 136 -4.08 -32.05 -17.57
C GLN A 136 -3.25 -32.29 -16.30
N TYR A 137 -3.01 -33.55 -15.93
CA TYR A 137 -2.14 -33.89 -14.81
C TYR A 137 -0.69 -33.47 -15.06
N GLU A 138 -0.17 -33.68 -16.28
CA GLU A 138 1.18 -33.24 -16.66
C GLU A 138 1.37 -31.72 -16.52
N ILE A 139 0.41 -30.94 -17.01
CA ILE A 139 0.41 -29.47 -16.86
C ILE A 139 0.37 -29.08 -15.38
N SER A 140 -0.53 -29.68 -14.61
CA SER A 140 -0.72 -29.37 -13.19
C SER A 140 0.52 -29.69 -12.34
N ILE A 141 1.20 -30.82 -12.64
CA ILE A 141 2.45 -31.20 -12.00
C ILE A 141 3.55 -30.19 -12.33
N THR A 142 3.69 -29.83 -13.60
CA THR A 142 4.70 -28.86 -14.07
C THR A 142 4.52 -27.50 -13.38
N ASP A 143 3.28 -26.99 -13.35
CA ASP A 143 2.95 -25.75 -12.66
C ASP A 143 3.26 -25.80 -11.17
N SER A 144 2.96 -26.93 -10.52
CA SER A 144 3.23 -27.13 -9.10
C SER A 144 4.74 -27.15 -8.79
N ILE A 145 5.54 -27.76 -9.66
CA ILE A 145 7.01 -27.76 -9.56
C ILE A 145 7.55 -26.34 -9.73
N LEU A 146 7.12 -25.61 -10.77
CA LEU A 146 7.58 -24.25 -11.03
C LEU A 146 7.21 -23.28 -9.88
N LYS A 147 6.00 -23.43 -9.32
CA LYS A 147 5.58 -22.65 -8.15
C LYS A 147 6.48 -22.93 -6.94
N LYS A 148 6.79 -24.21 -6.66
CA LYS A 148 7.70 -24.58 -5.57
C LYS A 148 9.11 -24.05 -5.79
N ASP A 149 9.66 -24.17 -6.99
CA ASP A 149 10.99 -23.64 -7.32
C ASP A 149 11.06 -22.12 -7.11
N LYS A 150 10.02 -21.39 -7.55
CA LYS A 150 9.93 -19.94 -7.34
C LYS A 150 9.86 -19.56 -5.86
N LEU A 151 9.12 -20.31 -5.05
CA LEU A 151 9.04 -20.09 -3.60
C LEU A 151 10.40 -20.31 -2.93
N ILE A 152 11.07 -21.42 -3.24
CA ILE A 152 12.39 -21.73 -2.68
C ILE A 152 13.41 -20.65 -3.05
N LYS A 153 13.43 -20.20 -4.32
CA LYS A 153 14.32 -19.11 -4.77
C LYS A 153 14.03 -17.80 -4.04
N LYS A 154 12.74 -17.48 -3.82
CA LYS A 154 12.34 -16.30 -3.05
C LYS A 154 12.83 -16.40 -1.60
N ASP A 155 12.65 -17.54 -0.96
CA ASP A 155 13.10 -17.76 0.41
C ASP A 155 14.62 -17.66 0.51
N LEU A 156 15.38 -18.27 -0.41
CA LEU A 156 16.83 -18.12 -0.49
C LEU A 156 17.26 -16.67 -0.66
N SER A 157 16.59 -15.90 -1.52
CA SER A 157 16.88 -14.47 -1.70
C SER A 157 16.61 -13.68 -0.41
N ASN A 158 15.54 -14.01 0.32
CA ASN A 158 15.23 -13.37 1.59
C ASN A 158 16.27 -13.74 2.65
N PHE A 159 16.70 -14.99 2.72
CA PHE A 159 17.77 -15.42 3.62
C PHE A 159 19.09 -14.72 3.29
N HIS A 160 19.41 -14.54 2.01
CA HIS A 160 20.61 -13.81 1.59
C HIS A 160 20.58 -12.35 2.05
N VAL A 161 19.48 -11.62 1.81
CA VAL A 161 19.30 -10.23 2.28
C VAL A 161 19.35 -10.13 3.81
N ARG A 162 18.75 -11.10 4.53
CA ARG A 162 18.84 -11.16 6.00
C ARG A 162 20.26 -11.40 6.48
N PHE A 163 21.01 -12.27 5.80
CA PHE A 163 22.40 -12.54 6.11
C PHE A 163 23.28 -11.30 5.89
N GLU A 164 23.10 -10.58 4.79
CA GLU A 164 23.81 -9.32 4.51
C GLU A 164 23.46 -8.22 5.51
N SER A 165 22.19 -8.05 5.86
CA SER A 165 21.78 -7.06 6.87
C SER A 165 22.19 -7.40 8.30
N LEU A 166 22.54 -8.66 8.58
CA LEU A 166 23.13 -9.10 9.84
C LEU A 166 24.66 -9.00 9.85
N ASN A 167 25.29 -8.57 8.74
CA ASN A 167 26.72 -8.46 8.65
C ASN A 167 27.24 -7.47 9.71
N PRO A 168 27.94 -7.95 10.76
CA PRO A 168 28.27 -7.12 11.92
C PRO A 168 29.11 -5.91 11.53
N LYS A 169 29.92 -6.03 10.47
CA LYS A 169 30.74 -4.95 9.94
C LYS A 169 29.93 -3.77 9.45
N ASP A 170 28.84 -4.02 8.71
CA ASP A 170 28.00 -2.94 8.17
C ASP A 170 27.20 -2.27 9.30
N LYS A 171 26.78 -3.05 10.30
CA LYS A 171 26.11 -2.51 11.48
C LYS A 171 27.06 -1.69 12.36
N ILE A 172 28.29 -2.16 12.58
CA ILE A 172 29.33 -1.41 13.30
C ILE A 172 29.65 -0.11 12.56
N LYS A 173 29.85 -0.17 11.23
CA LYS A 173 30.11 1.01 10.42
C LYS A 173 28.97 2.04 10.52
N SER A 174 27.72 1.60 10.44
CA SER A 174 26.57 2.49 10.61
C SER A 174 26.49 3.11 12.00
N LEU A 175 26.93 2.42 13.04
CA LEU A 175 27.01 2.96 14.41
C LEU A 175 28.13 3.98 14.55
N ASP A 176 29.29 3.73 13.94
CA ASP A 176 30.42 4.67 13.89
C ASP A 176 30.03 5.96 13.15
N ASP A 177 29.40 5.86 11.98
CA ASP A 177 28.92 7.01 11.22
C ASP A 177 27.90 7.83 12.04
N ASN A 178 26.99 7.16 12.75
CA ASN A 178 26.03 7.82 13.63
C ASN A 178 26.68 8.50 14.84
N LEU A 179 27.70 7.87 15.44
CA LEU A 179 28.48 8.46 16.52
C LEU A 179 29.18 9.74 16.04
N GLU A 180 29.74 9.74 14.84
CA GLU A 180 30.41 10.92 14.28
C GLU A 180 29.42 12.07 14.04
N VAL A 181 28.23 11.78 13.52
CA VAL A 181 27.16 12.78 13.34
C VAL A 181 26.68 13.33 14.68
N LEU A 182 26.49 12.47 15.70
CA LEU A 182 26.08 12.89 17.03
C LEU A 182 27.15 13.75 17.72
N ALA A 183 28.43 13.39 17.58
CA ALA A 183 29.55 14.16 18.11
C ALA A 183 29.59 15.58 17.50
N LYS A 184 29.45 15.69 16.16
CA LYS A 184 29.38 17.00 15.48
C LYS A 184 28.18 17.83 15.94
N LYS A 185 27.01 17.21 16.12
CA LYS A 185 25.81 17.90 16.63
C LYS A 185 26.01 18.41 18.06
N LEU A 186 26.63 17.61 18.93
CA LEU A 186 26.95 18.00 20.30
C LEU A 186 27.92 19.18 20.32
N GLU A 187 28.99 19.12 19.52
CA GLU A 187 29.96 20.20 19.40
C GLU A 187 29.31 21.51 18.94
N GLN A 188 28.45 21.44 17.92
CA GLN A 188 27.70 22.59 17.43
C GLN A 188 26.79 23.18 18.53
N ALA A 189 26.04 22.33 19.24
CA ALA A 189 25.16 22.76 20.31
C ALA A 189 25.92 23.43 21.47
N LEU A 190 27.08 22.88 21.85
CA LEU A 190 27.96 23.46 22.87
C LEU A 190 28.51 24.82 22.43
N LYS A 191 28.99 24.95 21.19
CA LYS A 191 29.45 26.23 20.64
C LYS A 191 28.35 27.28 20.64
N THR A 192 27.15 26.92 20.18
CA THR A 192 26.00 27.84 20.20
C THR A 192 25.65 28.25 21.63
N LYS A 193 25.66 27.31 22.59
CA LYS A 193 25.37 27.61 24.00
C LYS A 193 26.42 28.52 24.64
N LEU A 194 27.70 28.32 24.31
CA LEU A 194 28.80 29.16 24.76
C LEU A 194 28.63 30.60 24.23
N LEU A 195 28.44 30.75 22.92
CA LEU A 195 28.25 32.06 22.27
C LEU A 195 27.06 32.84 22.85
N VAL A 196 25.94 32.16 23.11
CA VAL A 196 24.77 32.79 23.73
C VAL A 196 25.09 33.22 25.16
N SER A 197 25.81 32.39 25.92
CA SER A 197 26.23 32.73 27.29
C SER A 197 27.20 33.92 27.32
N GLU A 198 28.16 33.98 26.39
CA GLU A 198 29.11 35.10 26.23
C GLU A 198 28.38 36.39 25.89
N LYS A 199 27.46 36.37 24.93
CA LYS A 199 26.62 37.54 24.60
C LYS A 199 25.77 38.00 25.78
N ASN A 200 25.22 37.07 26.56
CA ASN A 200 24.47 37.42 27.76
C ASN A 200 25.35 38.07 28.82
N LEU A 201 26.58 37.58 29.02
CA LEU A 201 27.56 38.21 29.92
C LEU A 201 27.93 39.60 29.44
N GLU A 202 28.14 39.79 28.14
CA GLU A 202 28.43 41.10 27.55
C GLU A 202 27.27 42.07 27.72
N LEU A 203 26.02 41.63 27.50
CA LEU A 203 24.84 42.43 27.76
C LEU A 203 24.70 42.81 29.24
N ILE A 204 25.01 41.90 30.16
CA ILE A 204 24.98 42.18 31.60
C ILE A 204 26.08 43.18 31.97
N LYS A 205 27.30 43.04 31.42
CA LYS A 205 28.39 44.01 31.61
C LYS A 205 28.02 45.39 31.07
N ASN A 206 27.50 45.46 29.85
CA ASN A 206 27.07 46.73 29.24
C ASN A 206 25.94 47.38 30.04
N LYS A 207 24.99 46.60 30.57
CA LYS A 207 23.99 47.12 31.50
C LYS A 207 24.64 47.67 32.78
N LEU A 208 25.60 46.95 33.35
CA LEU A 208 26.29 47.38 34.56
C LEU A 208 27.07 48.70 34.34
N ASP A 209 27.73 48.86 33.20
CA ASP A 209 28.48 50.08 32.85
C ASP A 209 27.57 51.28 32.60
N VAL A 210 26.41 51.07 31.96
CA VAL A 210 25.40 52.10 31.73
C VAL A 210 24.72 52.54 33.04
N PHE A 211 24.53 51.62 33.98
CA PHE A 211 23.98 51.92 35.31
C PHE A 211 25.05 52.23 36.37
N SER A 212 26.32 52.41 35.96
CA SER A 212 27.37 52.79 36.90
C SER A 212 27.02 54.15 37.55
N PRO A 213 27.05 54.26 38.89
CA PRO A 213 26.72 55.50 39.61
C PRO A 213 27.55 56.69 39.13
N THR A 214 28.77 56.44 38.66
CA THR A 214 29.68 57.42 38.07
C THR A 214 29.15 58.03 36.77
N ASN A 215 28.71 57.21 35.81
CA ASN A 215 28.14 57.71 34.54
C ASN A 215 26.83 58.48 34.76
N LEU A 216 25.97 58.01 35.67
CA LEU A 216 24.73 58.71 36.01
C LEU A 216 25.00 60.09 36.66
N VAL A 217 26.05 60.19 37.48
CA VAL A 217 26.47 61.45 38.10
C VAL A 217 27.06 62.40 37.05
N GLU A 218 27.87 61.93 36.11
CA GLU A 218 28.42 62.76 35.02
C GLU A 218 27.31 63.30 34.11
N ILE A 219 26.39 62.45 33.65
CA ILE A 219 25.27 62.88 32.80
C ILE A 219 24.39 63.92 33.51
N LYS A 220 24.16 63.75 34.82
CA LYS A 220 23.40 64.72 35.63
C LYS A 220 24.18 66.03 35.81
N LYS A 221 25.50 65.99 36.02
CA LYS A 221 26.35 67.18 36.12
C LYS A 221 26.40 67.97 34.81
N GLU A 222 26.56 67.31 33.67
CA GLU A 222 26.53 67.98 32.36
C GLU A 222 25.18 68.64 32.09
N LYS A 223 24.08 67.97 32.44
CA LYS A 223 22.73 68.53 32.30
C LYS A 223 22.54 69.76 33.19
N LEU A 224 23.13 69.76 34.38
CA LEU A 224 23.10 70.88 35.33
C LEU A 224 23.95 72.06 34.85
N SER A 225 25.12 71.79 34.26
CA SER A 225 25.96 72.81 33.60
C SER A 225 25.20 73.50 32.47
N LYS A 226 24.61 72.73 31.55
CA LYS A 226 23.84 73.29 30.42
C LYS A 226 22.65 74.13 30.87
N LEU A 227 21.96 73.73 31.94
CA LEU A 227 20.87 74.52 32.50
C LEU A 227 21.38 75.85 33.08
N ASN A 228 22.52 75.82 33.77
CA ASN A 228 23.13 77.01 34.36
C ASN A 228 23.62 77.99 33.27
N ASP A 229 24.22 77.48 32.20
CA ASP A 229 24.66 78.28 31.06
C ASP A 229 23.45 78.95 30.36
N ASN A 230 22.36 78.19 30.17
CA ASN A 230 21.12 78.74 29.61
C ASN A 230 20.49 79.80 30.53
N LEU A 231 20.53 79.59 31.84
CA LEU A 231 20.04 80.57 32.83
C LEU A 231 20.87 81.87 32.76
N ASN A 232 22.20 81.74 32.72
CA ASN A 232 23.11 82.88 32.62
C ASN A 232 22.94 83.65 31.31
N LEU A 233 22.72 82.95 30.20
CA LEU A 233 22.38 83.57 28.91
C LEU A 233 21.03 84.29 28.95
N ALA A 234 20.03 83.75 29.64
CA ALA A 234 18.74 84.41 29.79
C ALA A 234 18.86 85.68 30.65
N ILE A 235 19.62 85.62 31.75
CA ILE A 235 19.87 86.76 32.64
C ILE A 235 20.63 87.86 31.91
N SER A 236 21.71 87.52 31.19
CA SER A 236 22.51 88.50 30.45
C SER A 236 21.68 89.16 29.34
N ASN A 237 20.87 88.40 28.61
CA ASN A 237 19.96 88.96 27.60
C ASN A 237 18.89 89.89 28.18
N ASN A 238 18.47 89.67 29.43
CA ASN A 238 17.50 90.55 30.08
C ASN A 238 18.17 91.85 30.57
N LEU A 239 19.38 91.74 31.15
CA LEU A 239 20.18 92.89 31.57
C LEU A 239 20.59 93.78 30.39
N THR A 240 20.92 93.20 29.24
CA THR A 240 21.21 94.00 28.04
C THR A 240 19.97 94.73 27.52
N LYS A 241 18.79 94.09 27.55
CA LYS A 241 17.52 94.76 27.21
C LYS A 241 17.18 95.91 28.15
N GLU A 242 17.38 95.76 29.45
CA GLU A 242 17.13 96.85 30.40
C GLU A 242 18.14 97.99 30.24
N ASN A 243 19.43 97.68 30.05
CA ASN A 243 20.45 98.70 29.80
C ASN A 243 20.21 99.49 28.51
N LEU A 244 19.72 98.84 27.45
CA LEU A 244 19.33 99.53 26.22
C LEU A 244 18.19 100.52 26.48
N LYS A 245 17.15 100.13 27.22
CA LYS A 245 16.06 101.04 27.62
C LYS A 245 16.56 102.23 28.44
N ILE A 246 17.49 102.01 29.37
CA ILE A 246 18.10 103.09 30.17
C ILE A 246 18.93 104.03 29.28
N SER A 247 19.67 103.49 28.31
CA SER A 247 20.47 104.30 27.37
C SER A 247 19.61 105.15 26.44
N GLU A 248 18.47 104.62 25.99
CA GLU A 248 17.48 105.39 25.23
C GLU A 248 16.90 106.52 26.09
N PHE A 249 16.54 106.24 27.34
CA PHE A 249 16.03 107.26 28.25
C PHE A 249 17.05 108.37 28.54
N ASN A 250 18.32 108.01 28.74
CA ASN A 250 19.41 108.97 28.97
C ASN A 250 19.67 109.85 27.75
N SER A 251 19.58 109.32 26.54
CA SER A 251 19.76 110.11 25.32
C SER A 251 18.62 111.12 25.11
N TYR A 252 17.38 110.78 25.48
CA TYR A 252 16.28 111.75 25.55
C TYR A 252 16.53 112.85 26.59
N PHE A 253 17.06 112.51 27.77
CA PHE A 253 17.29 113.48 28.84
C PHE A 253 18.42 114.48 28.51
N ILE A 254 19.51 113.99 27.89
CA ILE A 254 20.62 114.84 27.45
C ILE A 254 20.14 115.85 26.40
N ASN A 255 19.25 115.45 25.48
CA ASN A 255 18.74 116.33 24.44
C ASN A 255 17.89 117.48 25.01
N TYR A 256 17.10 117.23 26.05
CA TYR A 256 16.36 118.28 26.75
C TYR A 256 17.28 119.24 27.52
N SER A 257 18.29 118.71 28.19
CA SER A 257 19.32 119.50 28.89
C SER A 257 20.08 120.44 27.95
N PHE A 258 20.42 119.97 26.75
CA PHE A 258 21.15 120.77 25.76
C PHE A 258 20.32 121.95 25.24
N ASN A 259 19.03 121.73 24.95
CA ASN A 259 18.13 122.79 24.52
C ASN A 259 17.91 123.86 25.59
N PHE A 260 17.87 123.48 26.88
CA PHE A 260 17.71 124.43 27.97
C PHE A 260 18.95 125.30 28.18
N ASN A 261 20.15 124.73 28.06
CA ASN A 261 21.40 125.49 28.18
C ASN A 261 21.62 126.43 26.99
N PHE A 262 21.24 126.03 25.77
CA PHE A 262 21.35 126.90 24.58
C PHE A 262 20.45 128.15 24.65
N LEU A 263 19.26 128.03 25.23
CA LEU A 263 18.36 129.18 25.46
C LEU A 263 18.90 130.12 26.55
N ARG A 264 19.56 129.56 27.59
CA ARG A 264 20.17 130.35 28.67
C ARG A 264 21.37 131.16 28.18
N ASP A 265 22.21 130.58 27.33
CA ASP A 265 23.41 131.25 26.83
C ASP A 265 23.08 132.37 25.83
N ASN A 266 22.01 132.24 25.04
CA ASN A 266 21.55 133.31 24.15
C ASN A 266 20.97 134.53 24.88
N LEU A 267 20.47 134.38 26.11
CA LEU A 267 19.99 135.52 26.92
C LEU A 267 21.17 136.31 27.53
N LYS A 268 22.28 135.65 27.90
CA LYS A 268 23.48 136.31 28.41
C LYS A 268 24.23 137.13 27.35
N ILE A 269 24.24 136.67 26.10
CA ILE A 269 24.94 137.37 25.00
C ILE A 269 24.27 138.73 24.66
N LYS A 270 22.98 138.93 24.97
CA LYS A 270 22.32 140.23 24.78
C LYS A 270 22.66 141.26 25.87
N GLU A 271 23.05 140.84 27.07
CA GLU A 271 23.45 141.77 28.14
C GLU A 271 24.90 142.30 27.92
N GLU A 272 25.81 141.48 27.38
CA GLU A 272 27.20 141.91 27.10
C GLU A 272 27.35 142.92 25.95
N ILE A 273 26.38 143.01 25.03
CA ILE A 273 26.41 143.99 23.93
C ILE A 273 26.03 145.40 24.42
N ILE A 274 25.28 145.50 25.52
CA ILE A 274 24.87 146.79 26.11
C ILE A 274 26.02 147.41 26.93
N ASP A 275 26.92 146.60 27.50
CA ASP A 275 28.03 147.10 28.34
C ASP A 275 29.31 147.46 27.56
N ASN A 276 29.53 146.92 26.35
CA ASN A 276 30.81 147.07 25.63
C ASN A 276 30.89 148.22 24.61
N SER A 277 29.85 149.03 24.42
CA SER A 277 29.89 150.21 23.52
C SER A 277 29.88 151.56 24.26
N LEU A 278 29.86 151.55 25.59
CA LEU A 278 30.01 152.75 26.45
C LEU A 278 31.47 153.07 26.85
N LYS A 279 32.48 152.34 26.34
CA LYS A 279 33.90 152.48 26.77
C LYS A 279 34.95 152.81 25.70
N LYS A 280 34.56 153.43 24.58
CA LYS A 280 35.45 154.15 23.64
C LYS A 280 34.69 155.37 23.09
N LEU A 281 34.50 156.45 23.86
CA LEU A 281 35.46 157.54 24.07
C LEU A 281 36.69 157.19 24.93
N ILE A 282 37.83 156.96 24.26
CA ILE A 282 39.18 157.54 24.41
C ILE A 282 40.03 156.95 23.28
#